data_AF-A0A6L3X2R4-F1
#
_entry.id   AF-A0A6L3X2R4-F1
#
_cell.length_a   1.000
_cell.length_b   1.000
_cell.length_c   1.000
_cell.angle_alpha   90.00
_cell.angle_beta   90.00
_cell.angle_gamma   90.00
#
_symmetry.space_group_name_H-M   'P 1'
#
loop_
_entity.id
_entity.type
_entity.pdbx_description
1 polymer ?
#
loop_
_entity_poly.entity_id
_entity_poly.type
_entity_poly.pdbx_seq_one_letter_code
_entity_poly.pdbx_strand_id
1 'polypeptide(L)'
;HEGGEFTVTKFSTLGMINNLQNNLTVTENGKDTGVLSMTFTGEDKDQIRDILNSITRNYLEQNVERKSAEAAKSLAFLSKQLPEVRARLDDAENKLNAYRQDKDSVDLPLEAKSVLDSMVNIDAQLNELTFKEAEISKLYTKRHPAYRTLLEKRRTLEEEKA
;
A
#
# COMPACT_ATOMS: atom_id res chain seq x y z
N HIS A 1 -58.79 21.29 3.50
CA HIS A 1 -57.46 20.71 3.24
C HIS A 1 -57.65 19.22 3.09
N GLU A 2 -57.53 18.70 1.86
CA GLU A 2 -57.57 17.26 1.63
C GLU A 2 -56.26 16.66 2.17
N GLY A 3 -56.38 15.70 3.09
CA GLY A 3 -55.25 14.96 3.62
C GLY A 3 -54.79 13.92 2.61
N GLY A 4 -53.48 13.85 2.33
CA GLY A 4 -52.92 12.77 1.52
C GLY A 4 -52.85 11.47 2.31
N GLU A 5 -53.34 10.38 1.72
CA GLU A 5 -53.08 9.02 2.23
C GLU A 5 -51.70 8.55 1.76
N PHE A 6 -50.93 7.95 2.68
CA PHE A 6 -49.61 7.41 2.39
C PHE A 6 -49.54 5.96 2.86
N THR A 7 -48.93 5.11 2.04
CA THR A 7 -48.63 3.71 2.40
C THR A 7 -47.17 3.61 2.84
N VAL A 8 -46.94 3.15 4.07
CA VAL A 8 -45.60 2.93 4.62
C VAL A 8 -45.34 1.42 4.71
N THR A 9 -44.31 0.95 4.02
CA THR A 9 -43.89 -0.45 4.03
C THR A 9 -42.51 -0.58 4.68
N LYS A 10 -42.38 -1.44 5.68
CA LYS A 10 -41.09 -1.72 6.34
C LYS A 10 -40.46 -2.96 5.72
N PHE A 11 -39.22 -2.83 5.29
CA PHE A 11 -38.40 -3.95 4.83
C PHE A 11 -37.33 -4.29 5.86
N SER A 12 -36.95 -5.56 5.97
CA SER A 12 -35.82 -5.97 6.80
C SER A 12 -34.51 -5.56 6.14
N THR A 13 -33.50 -5.18 6.93
CA THR A 13 -32.18 -4.80 6.41
C THR A 13 -31.57 -5.91 5.55
N LEU A 14 -31.63 -7.16 6.03
CA LEU A 14 -31.13 -8.32 5.28
C LEU A 14 -31.91 -8.54 3.98
N GLY A 15 -33.23 -8.37 4.01
CA GLY A 15 -34.07 -8.47 2.82
C GLY A 15 -33.72 -7.42 1.77
N MET A 16 -33.45 -6.18 2.20
CA MET A 16 -33.00 -5.12 1.30
C MET A 16 -31.61 -5.35 0.74
N ILE A 17 -30.67 -5.84 1.55
CA ILE A 17 -29.33 -6.22 1.06
C ILE A 17 -29.43 -7.31 0.00
N ASN A 18 -30.19 -8.37 0.26
CA ASN A 18 -30.35 -9.47 -0.69
C ASN A 18 -31.07 -9.01 -1.97
N ASN A 19 -32.09 -8.15 -1.84
CA ASN A 19 -32.77 -7.57 -3.00
C ASN A 19 -31.80 -6.75 -3.86
N LEU A 20 -31.00 -5.89 -3.24
CA LEU A 20 -30.00 -5.09 -3.94
C LEU A 20 -28.95 -5.97 -4.63
N GLN A 21 -28.44 -7.00 -3.94
CA GLN A 21 -27.45 -7.92 -4.49
C GLN A 21 -27.99 -8.75 -5.65
N ASN A 22 -29.23 -9.23 -5.56
CA ASN A 22 -29.83 -10.05 -6.61
C ASN A 22 -30.21 -9.24 -7.86
N ASN A 23 -30.51 -7.95 -7.69
CA ASN A 23 -30.95 -7.08 -8.78
C ASN A 23 -29.83 -6.23 -9.38
N LEU A 24 -28.66 -6.15 -8.73
CA LEU A 24 -27.49 -5.44 -9.21
C LEU A 24 -26.51 -6.39 -9.91
N THR A 25 -26.21 -6.10 -11.17
CA THR A 25 -25.14 -6.75 -11.92
C THR A 25 -24.05 -5.72 -12.22
N VAL A 26 -22.79 -6.08 -11.93
CA VAL A 26 -21.62 -5.26 -12.25
C VAL A 26 -20.69 -6.07 -13.15
N THR A 27 -20.35 -5.51 -14.31
CA THR A 27 -19.45 -6.13 -15.28
C THR A 27 -18.37 -5.14 -15.72
N GLU A 28 -17.22 -5.65 -16.14
CA GLU A 28 -16.18 -4.81 -16.73
C GLU A 28 -16.36 -4.72 -18.24
N ASN A 29 -16.30 -3.51 -18.79
CA ASN A 29 -16.43 -3.27 -20.22
C ASN A 29 -15.10 -3.58 -20.91
N GLY A 30 -14.94 -4.83 -21.31
CA GLY A 30 -13.69 -5.33 -21.87
C GLY A 30 -12.71 -5.77 -20.79
N LYS A 31 -11.70 -6.55 -21.20
CA LYS A 31 -10.72 -7.10 -20.28
C LYS A 31 -9.70 -6.02 -19.89
N ASP A 32 -9.52 -5.81 -18.59
CA ASP A 32 -8.51 -4.90 -18.01
C ASP A 32 -8.67 -3.41 -18.39
N THR A 33 -9.89 -2.95 -18.67
CA THR A 33 -10.14 -1.54 -19.02
C THR A 33 -10.37 -0.67 -17.79
N GLY A 34 -10.72 -1.27 -16.64
CA GLY A 34 -11.12 -0.57 -15.43
C GLY A 34 -12.45 0.17 -15.54
N VAL A 35 -13.19 0.01 -16.66
CA VAL A 35 -14.49 0.64 -16.87
C VAL A 35 -15.58 -0.33 -16.44
N LEU A 36 -16.31 0.00 -15.37
CA LEU A 36 -17.40 -0.82 -14.84
C LEU A 36 -18.74 -0.40 -15.45
N SER A 37 -19.48 -1.37 -15.97
CA SER A 37 -20.91 -1.27 -16.28
C SER A 37 -21.72 -1.79 -15.09
N MET A 38 -22.71 -1.01 -14.66
CA MET A 38 -23.63 -1.39 -13.60
C MET A 38 -25.05 -1.38 -14.13
N THR A 39 -25.76 -2.48 -13.90
CA THR A 39 -27.15 -2.65 -14.29
C THR A 39 -27.97 -2.99 -13.06
N PHE A 40 -29.09 -2.32 -12.87
CA PHE A 40 -30.03 -2.62 -11.79
C PHE A 40 -31.44 -2.75 -12.35
N THR A 41 -32.11 -3.87 -12.04
CA THR A 41 -33.46 -4.18 -12.52
C THR A 41 -34.48 -3.94 -11.42
N GLY A 42 -35.54 -3.19 -11.73
CA GLY A 42 -36.61 -2.88 -10.78
C GLY A 42 -37.84 -2.28 -11.45
N GLU A 43 -38.82 -1.89 -10.65
CA GLU A 43 -40.13 -1.41 -11.13
C GLU A 43 -40.18 0.11 -11.35
N ASP A 44 -39.45 0.89 -10.53
CA ASP A 44 -39.44 2.35 -10.58
C ASP A 44 -38.10 2.87 -11.13
N LYS A 45 -38.16 3.51 -12.31
CA LYS A 45 -36.98 4.06 -12.98
C LYS A 45 -36.25 5.14 -12.16
N ASP A 46 -36.98 6.03 -11.49
CA ASP A 46 -36.37 7.09 -10.69
C ASP A 46 -35.69 6.50 -9.45
N GLN A 47 -36.33 5.53 -8.80
CA GLN A 47 -35.74 4.81 -7.68
C GLN A 47 -34.47 4.06 -8.09
N ILE A 48 -34.49 3.37 -9.24
CA ILE A 48 -33.33 2.64 -9.78
C ILE A 48 -32.15 3.60 -10.01
N ARG A 49 -32.40 4.76 -10.62
CA ARG A 49 -31.37 5.78 -10.83
C ARG A 49 -30.76 6.22 -9.50
N ASP A 50 -31.59 6.47 -8.51
CA ASP A 50 -31.13 6.99 -7.21
C ASP A 50 -30.34 5.92 -6.43
N ILE A 51 -30.74 4.65 -6.53
CA ILE A 51 -30.00 3.50 -5.99
C ILE A 51 -28.62 3.40 -6.64
N LEU A 52 -28.54 3.36 -7.98
CA LEU A 52 -27.26 3.25 -8.70
C LEU A 52 -26.33 4.43 -8.40
N ASN A 53 -26.88 5.64 -8.36
CA ASN A 53 -26.13 6.84 -7.99
C ASN A 53 -25.60 6.76 -6.56
N SER A 54 -26.41 6.26 -5.62
CA SER A 54 -25.99 6.09 -4.23
C SER A 54 -24.87 5.06 -4.09
N ILE A 55 -24.98 3.91 -4.75
CA ILE A 55 -23.95 2.87 -4.76
C ILE A 55 -22.64 3.43 -5.32
N THR A 56 -22.72 4.15 -6.44
CA THR A 56 -21.55 4.75 -7.11
C THR A 56 -20.85 5.77 -6.21
N ARG A 57 -21.61 6.66 -5.56
CA ARG A 57 -21.05 7.67 -4.64
C ARG A 57 -20.37 7.02 -3.44
N ASN A 58 -21.04 6.07 -2.79
CA ASN A 58 -20.47 5.36 -1.64
C ASN A 58 -19.18 4.62 -2.02
N TYR A 59 -19.15 3.97 -3.19
CA TYR A 59 -17.95 3.31 -3.70
C TYR A 59 -16.80 4.29 -3.96
N LEU A 60 -17.09 5.46 -4.55
CA LEU A 60 -16.09 6.49 -4.81
C LEU A 60 -15.52 7.05 -3.49
N GLU A 61 -16.38 7.38 -2.55
CA GLU A 61 -16.00 7.91 -1.23
C GLU A 61 -15.12 6.91 -0.48
N GLN A 62 -15.53 5.64 -0.39
CA GLN A 62 -14.75 4.59 0.24
C GLN A 62 -13.38 4.40 -0.43
N ASN A 63 -13.30 4.56 -1.76
CA ASN A 63 -12.03 4.50 -2.47
C ASN A 63 -11.10 5.67 -2.14
N VAL A 64 -11.64 6.89 -2.06
CA VAL A 64 -10.88 8.09 -1.68
C VAL A 64 -10.36 7.96 -0.25
N GLU A 65 -11.21 7.52 0.68
CA GLU A 65 -10.82 7.28 2.08
C GLU A 65 -9.72 6.23 2.18
N ARG A 66 -9.88 5.10 1.49
CA ARG A 66 -8.87 4.03 1.49
C ARG A 66 -7.53 4.49 0.93
N LYS A 67 -7.52 5.19 -0.21
CA LYS A 67 -6.29 5.73 -0.81
C LYS A 67 -5.64 6.77 0.10
N SER A 68 -6.44 7.64 0.73
CA SER A 68 -5.93 8.66 1.66
C SER A 68 -5.33 8.03 2.92
N ALA A 69 -6.01 7.02 3.49
CA ALA A 69 -5.52 6.29 4.65
C ALA A 69 -4.21 5.52 4.34
N GLU A 70 -4.10 4.97 3.14
CA GLU A 70 -2.88 4.31 2.68
C GLU A 70 -1.72 5.30 2.52
N ALA A 71 -1.96 6.44 1.86
CA ALA A 71 -0.96 7.50 1.72
C ALA A 71 -0.50 8.03 3.09
N ALA A 72 -1.43 8.25 4.02
CA ALA A 72 -1.11 8.68 5.38
C ALA A 72 -0.26 7.64 6.13
N LYS A 73 -0.57 6.35 6.01
CA LYS A 73 0.25 5.27 6.60
C LYS A 73 1.65 5.22 5.99
N SER A 74 1.77 5.36 4.68
CA SER A 74 3.07 5.39 3.99
C SER A 74 3.90 6.60 4.41
N LEU A 75 3.29 7.78 4.53
CA LEU A 75 3.95 8.97 5.03
C LEU A 75 4.42 8.79 6.48
N ALA A 76 3.56 8.27 7.36
CA ALA A 76 3.92 8.01 8.75
C ALA A 76 5.08 7.00 8.87
N PHE A 77 5.12 5.99 8.00
CA PHE A 77 6.25 5.07 7.91
C PHE A 77 7.53 5.79 7.49
N LEU A 78 7.49 6.59 6.41
CA LEU A 78 8.63 7.38 5.94
C LEU A 78 9.14 8.36 7.01
N SER A 79 8.24 9.05 7.71
CA SER A 79 8.61 10.00 8.77
C SER A 79 9.33 9.33 9.95
N LYS A 80 9.02 8.07 10.24
CA LYS A 80 9.74 7.29 11.26
C LYS A 80 11.07 6.76 10.75
N GLN A 81 11.14 6.33 9.49
CA GLN A 81 12.32 5.65 8.95
C GLN A 81 13.41 6.60 8.47
N LEU A 82 13.05 7.80 8.02
CA LEU A 82 14.03 8.81 7.57
C LEU A 82 15.07 9.19 8.65
N PRO A 83 14.67 9.49 9.91
CA PRO A 83 15.63 9.73 10.99
C PRO A 83 16.55 8.54 11.27
N GLU A 84 16.02 7.31 11.27
CA GLU A 84 16.82 6.11 11.51
C GLU A 84 17.87 5.90 10.42
N VAL A 85 17.47 6.06 9.16
CA VAL A 85 18.39 5.92 8.02
C VAL A 85 19.46 7.01 8.05
N ARG A 86 19.10 8.26 8.37
CA ARG A 86 20.08 9.35 8.56
C ARG A 86 21.06 9.03 9.68
N ALA A 87 20.58 8.60 10.84
CA ALA A 87 21.46 8.27 11.97
C ALA A 87 22.43 7.13 11.63
N ARG A 88 22.00 6.12 10.86
CA ARG A 88 22.89 5.05 10.39
C ARG A 88 23.92 5.56 9.39
N LEU A 89 23.54 6.46 8.49
CA LEU A 89 24.47 7.09 7.56
C LEU A 89 25.51 7.94 8.29
N ASP A 90 25.08 8.79 9.22
CA ASP A 90 25.96 9.62 10.04
C ASP A 90 26.95 8.77 10.84
N ASP A 91 26.50 7.64 11.42
CA ASP A 91 27.37 6.69 12.13
C ASP A 91 28.41 6.04 11.20
N ALA A 92 28.00 5.63 9.99
CA ALA A 92 28.91 5.07 8.99
C ALA A 92 29.94 6.09 8.51
N GLU A 93 29.53 7.34 8.25
CA GLU A 93 30.43 8.43 7.87
C GLU A 93 31.43 8.75 8.98
N ASN A 94 30.99 8.76 10.24
CA ASN A 94 31.87 8.96 11.39
C ASN A 94 32.90 7.83 11.54
N LYS A 95 32.49 6.57 11.36
CA LYS A 95 33.42 5.43 11.39
C LYS A 95 34.45 5.50 10.26
N LEU A 96 34.03 5.89 9.05
CA LEU A 96 34.93 6.08 7.93
C LEU A 96 35.94 7.20 8.19
N ASN A 97 35.47 8.34 8.72
CA ASN A 97 36.34 9.47 9.05
C ASN A 97 37.32 9.11 10.16
N ALA A 98 36.89 8.40 11.20
CA ALA A 98 37.77 7.91 12.27
C ALA A 98 38.85 6.95 11.73
N TYR A 99 38.48 6.03 10.83
CA TYR A 99 39.43 5.14 10.17
C TYR A 99 40.45 5.91 9.31
N ARG A 100 40.01 6.94 8.58
CA ARG A 100 40.89 7.81 7.78
C ARG A 100 41.87 8.59 8.64
N GLN A 101 41.44 9.10 9.79
CA GLN A 101 42.30 9.82 10.74
C GLN A 101 43.30 8.89 11.43
N ASP A 102 42.89 7.70 11.86
CA ASP A 102 43.77 6.72 12.54
C ASP A 102 44.85 6.16 11.60
N LYS A 103 44.58 6.10 10.30
CA LYS A 103 45.50 5.54 9.29
C LYS A 103 46.48 6.52 8.67
N ASP A 104 46.39 7.83 8.97
CA ASP A 104 47.29 8.92 8.54
C ASP A 104 47.84 8.84 7.09
N SER A 105 47.08 8.23 6.18
CA SER A 105 47.49 8.01 4.79
C SER A 105 46.39 8.49 3.87
N VAL A 106 46.73 9.55 3.14
CA VAL A 106 45.94 10.21 2.08
C VAL A 106 45.67 9.28 0.89
N ASP A 107 46.08 8.01 0.92
CA ASP A 107 45.65 6.99 -0.04
C ASP A 107 44.99 5.81 0.68
N LEU A 108 43.65 5.78 0.63
CA LEU A 108 42.89 4.56 0.88
C LEU A 108 43.21 3.61 -0.30
N PRO A 109 43.74 2.39 -0.07
CA PRO A 109 43.91 1.41 -1.14
C PRO A 109 42.59 1.22 -1.88
N LEU A 110 42.65 1.04 -3.20
CA LEU A 110 41.47 0.89 -4.06
C LEU A 110 40.51 -0.21 -3.54
N GLU A 111 41.06 -1.22 -2.88
CA GLU A 111 40.31 -2.29 -2.22
C GLU A 111 39.43 -1.77 -1.07
N ALA A 112 39.93 -0.88 -0.22
CA ALA A 112 39.19 -0.34 0.93
C ALA A 112 38.02 0.56 0.48
N LYS A 113 38.21 1.33 -0.60
CA LYS A 113 37.12 2.11 -1.20
C LYS A 113 36.06 1.19 -1.82
N SER A 114 36.46 0.14 -2.52
CA SER A 114 35.53 -0.82 -3.12
C SER A 114 34.70 -1.58 -2.07
N VAL A 115 35.28 -1.93 -0.93
CA VAL A 115 34.54 -2.56 0.19
C VAL A 115 33.52 -1.59 0.78
N LEU A 116 33.89 -0.31 0.94
CA LEU A 116 32.97 0.72 1.43
C LEU A 116 31.80 0.96 0.46
N ASP A 117 32.09 1.13 -0.84
CA ASP A 117 31.07 1.32 -1.87
C ASP A 117 30.11 0.11 -1.91
N SER A 118 30.63 -1.12 -1.74
CA SER A 118 29.81 -2.33 -1.61
C SER A 118 28.92 -2.30 -0.35
N MET A 119 29.45 -1.88 0.81
CA MET A 119 28.64 -1.75 2.03
C MET A 119 27.51 -0.73 1.87
N VAL A 120 27.79 0.43 1.29
CA VAL A 120 26.77 1.48 1.04
C VAL A 120 25.69 0.95 0.09
N ASN A 121 26.08 0.21 -0.96
CA ASN A 121 25.14 -0.40 -1.89
C ASN A 121 24.27 -1.49 -1.21
N ILE A 122 24.88 -2.35 -0.37
CA ILE A 122 24.14 -3.35 0.41
C ILE A 122 23.13 -2.67 1.34
N ASP A 123 23.51 -1.59 2.02
CA ASP A 123 22.61 -0.84 2.89
C ASP A 123 21.45 -0.17 2.12
N ALA A 124 21.71 0.35 0.93
CA ALA A 124 20.66 0.86 0.04
C ALA A 124 19.66 -0.25 -0.35
N GLN A 125 20.16 -1.44 -0.72
CA GLN A 125 19.31 -2.58 -1.09
C GLN A 125 18.51 -3.13 0.10
N LEU A 126 19.10 -3.20 1.30
CA LEU A 126 18.40 -3.61 2.52
C LEU A 126 17.28 -2.62 2.88
N ASN A 127 17.52 -1.32 2.71
CA ASN A 127 16.48 -0.31 2.89
C ASN A 127 15.35 -0.47 1.87
N GLU A 128 15.67 -0.67 0.57
CA GLU A 128 14.67 -0.93 -0.45
C GLU A 128 13.83 -2.19 -0.15
N LEU A 129 14.45 -3.28 0.30
CA LEU A 129 13.75 -4.49 0.72
C LEU A 129 12.87 -4.27 1.94
N THR A 130 13.28 -3.41 2.87
CA THR A 130 12.48 -3.03 4.04
C THR A 130 11.19 -2.31 3.62
N PHE A 131 11.28 -1.40 2.65
CA PHE A 131 10.09 -0.76 2.06
C PHE A 131 9.19 -1.78 1.36
N LYS A 132 9.76 -2.67 0.54
CA LYS A 132 9.00 -3.74 -0.13
C LYS A 132 8.34 -4.71 0.86
N GLU A 133 8.98 -5.00 2.00
CA GLU A 133 8.39 -5.84 3.05
C GLU A 133 7.18 -5.16 3.69
N ALA A 134 7.27 -3.86 3.97
CA ALA A 134 6.15 -3.09 4.51
C ALA A 134 4.95 -3.03 3.54
N GLU A 135 5.20 -2.99 2.23
CA GLU A 135 4.16 -3.05 1.20
C GLU A 135 3.53 -4.44 1.08
N ILE A 136 4.37 -5.48 0.91
CA ILE A 136 3.91 -6.87 0.74
C ILE A 136 3.21 -7.40 1.99
N SER A 137 3.62 -7.01 3.20
CA SER A 137 3.01 -7.44 4.46
C SER A 137 1.55 -6.99 4.63
N LYS A 138 1.11 -5.95 3.90
CA LYS A 138 -0.30 -5.52 3.88
C LYS A 138 -1.19 -6.45 3.05
N LEU A 139 -0.62 -7.09 2.03
CA LEU A 139 -1.36 -7.88 1.04
C LEU A 139 -1.19 -9.39 1.24
N TYR A 140 -0.07 -9.81 1.83
CA TYR A 140 0.34 -11.22 1.88
C TYR A 140 0.86 -11.61 3.26
N THR A 141 0.59 -12.87 3.64
CA THR A 141 1.16 -13.47 4.84
C THR A 141 2.59 -13.95 4.60
N LYS A 142 3.36 -14.15 5.68
CA LYS A 142 4.76 -14.64 5.62
C LYS A 142 4.95 -15.98 4.89
N ARG A 143 3.87 -16.74 4.67
CA ARG A 143 3.89 -18.02 3.92
C ARG A 143 3.82 -17.82 2.40
N HIS A 144 3.47 -16.63 1.93
CA HIS A 144 3.34 -16.35 0.50
C HIS A 144 4.70 -16.40 -0.20
N PRO A 145 4.82 -17.00 -1.41
CA PRO A 145 6.09 -17.13 -2.13
C PRO A 145 6.85 -15.80 -2.27
N ALA A 146 6.16 -14.71 -2.62
CA ALA A 146 6.77 -13.39 -2.76
C ALA A 146 7.36 -12.83 -1.45
N TYR A 147 6.72 -13.10 -0.30
CA TYR A 147 7.23 -12.69 1.01
C TYR A 147 8.50 -13.49 1.35
N ARG A 148 8.48 -14.80 1.09
CA ARG A 148 9.62 -15.68 1.33
C ARG A 148 10.84 -15.27 0.51
N THR A 149 10.67 -15.01 -0.78
CA THR A 149 11.76 -14.56 -1.65
C THR A 149 12.37 -13.24 -1.17
N LEU A 150 11.53 -12.32 -0.67
CA LEU A 150 12.01 -11.06 -0.09
C LEU A 150 12.87 -11.31 1.16
N LEU A 151 12.39 -12.14 2.08
CA LEU A 151 13.14 -12.49 3.30
C LEU A 151 14.46 -13.21 3.00
N GLU A 152 14.45 -14.15 2.05
CA GLU A 152 15.67 -14.84 1.61
C GLU A 152 16.69 -13.85 1.05
N LYS A 153 16.25 -12.92 0.18
CA LYS A 153 17.13 -11.88 -0.38
C LYS A 153 17.68 -10.93 0.67
N ARG A 154 16.86 -10.56 1.67
CA ARG A 154 17.31 -9.73 2.80
C ARG A 154 18.37 -10.44 3.63
N ARG A 155 18.15 -11.72 3.95
CA ARG A 155 19.10 -12.54 4.71
C ARG A 155 20.46 -12.64 3.98
N THR A 156 20.46 -12.86 2.68
CA THR A 156 21.71 -12.90 1.90
C THR A 156 22.49 -11.59 1.97
N LEU A 157 21.82 -10.44 1.86
CA LEU A 157 22.46 -9.14 1.99
C LEU A 157 22.94 -8.84 3.42
N GLU A 158 22.23 -9.32 4.44
CA GLU A 158 22.67 -9.25 5.85
C GLU A 158 23.93 -10.12 6.09
N GLU A 159 24.01 -11.29 5.45
CA GLU A 159 25.18 -12.18 5.49
C GLU A 159 26.38 -11.59 4.73
N GLU A 160 26.16 -10.92 3.58
CA GLU A 160 27.22 -10.24 2.81
C GLU A 160 27.78 -8.99 3.51
N LYS A 161 27.03 -8.42 4.46
CA LYS A 161 27.46 -7.26 5.26
C LYS A 161 28.34 -7.65 6.47
N ALA A 162 28.20 -8.88 6.98
CA ALA A 162 28.85 -9.37 8.20
C ALA A 162 30.30 -9.80 7.96
#